data_AF-A0A137QA18-F1
#
_entry.id   AF-A0A137QA18-F1
#
_cell.length_a   1.000
_cell.length_b   1.000
_cell.length_c   1.000
_cell.angle_alpha   90.00
_cell.angle_beta   90.00
_cell.angle_gamma   90.00
#
_symmetry.space_group_name_H-M   'P 1'
#
loop_
_entity.id
_entity.type
_entity.pdbx_description
1 polymer ?
#
loop_
_entity_poly.entity_id
_entity_poly.type
_entity_poly.pdbx_seq_one_letter_code
_entity_poly.pdbx_strand_id
1 'polypeptide(L)' 'RYLGFYFNHQLNFYEYVQYYLTKAISIVCAMGMLGNLLRGLFPEQKQLLYRLCVVPIMTYGFHL' A
#
# COMPACT_ATOMS: atom_id res chain seq x y z
N ARG A 1 -4.11 15.06 -15.55
CA ARG A 1 -4.67 13.93 -14.77
C ARG A 1 -5.00 12.82 -15.76
N TYR A 2 -4.09 11.87 -15.97
CA TYR A 2 -4.33 10.73 -16.86
C TYR A 2 -4.52 9.51 -15.94
N LEU A 3 -5.62 8.77 -16.09
CA LEU A 3 -5.97 7.63 -15.20
C LEU A 3 -6.07 7.93 -13.68
N GLY A 4 -6.23 9.20 -13.28
CA GLY A 4 -6.26 9.58 -11.85
C GLY A 4 -4.88 9.87 -11.24
N PHE A 5 -3.81 9.73 -12.02
CA PHE A 5 -2.46 10.08 -11.60
C PHE A 5 -2.15 11.57 -11.85
N TYR A 6 -1.48 12.20 -10.88
CA TYR A 6 -0.92 13.54 -10.99
C TYR A 6 0.53 13.43 -11.49
N PHE A 7 0.75 13.65 -12.78
CA PHE A 7 2.08 13.85 -13.32
C PHE A 7 2.46 15.30 -13.07
N ASN A 8 3.29 15.56 -12.05
CA ASN A 8 3.93 16.85 -11.92
C ASN A 8 5.05 16.95 -12.97
N HIS A 9 5.10 18.08 -13.68
CA HIS A 9 6.05 18.37 -14.76
C HIS A 9 7.53 18.41 -14.29
N GLN A 10 7.78 18.24 -12.98
CA GLN A 10 9.09 18.25 -12.34
C GLN A 10 9.62 16.87 -11.90
N LEU A 11 8.95 15.74 -12.21
CA LEU A 11 9.47 14.39 -11.89
C LEU A 11 9.94 14.23 -10.43
N ASN A 12 9.35 14.96 -9.47
CA ASN A 12 9.57 14.71 -8.05
C ASN A 12 8.75 13.47 -7.65
N PHE A 13 9.22 12.29 -8.10
CA PHE A 13 8.68 10.99 -7.70
C PHE A 13 8.70 10.79 -6.19
N TYR A 14 9.50 11.57 -5.46
CA TYR A 14 9.65 11.43 -4.02
C TYR A 14 8.34 11.63 -3.27
N GLU A 15 7.55 12.66 -3.61
CA GLU A 15 6.24 12.89 -2.98
C GLU A 15 5.25 11.77 -3.31
N TYR A 16 5.32 11.25 -4.53
CA TYR A 16 4.47 10.15 -5.00
C TYR A 16 4.83 8.84 -4.29
N VAL A 17 6.11 8.49 -4.25
CA VAL A 17 6.63 7.34 -3.51
C VAL A 17 6.28 7.47 -2.04
N GLN A 18 6.45 8.64 -1.42
CA GLN A 18 6.05 8.88 -0.03
C GLN A 18 4.54 8.73 0.18
N TYR A 19 3.70 9.18 -0.75
CA TYR A 19 2.25 9.02 -0.68
C TYR A 19 1.84 7.55 -0.71
N TYR A 20 2.37 6.78 -1.66
CA TYR A 20 2.09 5.33 -1.76
C TYR A 20 2.69 4.55 -0.60
N LEU A 21 3.86 4.93 -0.11
CA LEU A 21 4.48 4.36 1.09
C LEU A 21 3.60 4.58 2.32
N THR A 22 3.10 5.80 2.51
CA THR A 22 2.18 6.14 3.61
C THR A 22 0.92 5.30 3.52
N LYS A 23 0.36 5.13 2.32
CA LYS A 23 -0.82 4.30 2.06
C LYS A 23 -0.56 2.82 2.36
N ALA A 24 0.62 2.30 2.01
CA ALA A 24 1.03 0.94 2.34
C ALA A 24 1.19 0.74 3.85
N ILE A 25 1.81 1.70 4.55
CA ILE A 25 1.97 1.67 6.01
C ILE A 25 0.61 1.68 6.70
N SER A 26 -0.33 2.53 6.27
CA SER A 26 -1.69 2.53 6.83
C SER A 26 -2.39 1.18 6.68
N ILE A 27 -2.20 0.49 5.56
CA ILE A 27 -2.76 -0.86 5.33
C ILE A 27 -2.12 -1.88 6.28
N VAL A 28 -0.80 -1.84 6.48
CA VAL A 28 -0.10 -2.73 7.41
C VAL A 28 -0.56 -2.48 8.86
N CYS A 29 -0.72 -1.21 9.26
CA CYS A 29 -1.30 -0.86 10.56
C CYS A 29 -2.73 -1.38 10.70
N ALA A 30 -3.58 -1.18 9.69
CA ALA A 30 -4.94 -1.69 9.69
C ALA A 30 -4.97 -3.23 9.76
N MET A 31 -4.08 -3.94 9.06
CA MET A 31 -3.91 -5.40 9.18
C MET A 31 -3.50 -5.83 10.59
N GLY A 32 -2.65 -5.04 11.26
CA GLY A 32 -2.29 -5.26 12.67
C GLY A 32 -3.51 -5.12 13.60
N MET A 33 -4.33 -4.08 13.40
CA MET A 33 -5.58 -3.87 14.15
C MET A 33 -6.59 -5.00 13.89
N LEU A 34 -6.71 -5.43 12.64
CA LEU A 34 -7.57 -6.53 12.22
C LEU A 34 -7.14 -7.87 12.83
N GLY A 35 -5.84 -8.08 13.01
CA GLY A 35 -5.32 -9.27 13.70
C GLY A 35 -5.51 -9.27 15.21
N ASN A 36 -5.77 -8.12 15.82
CA ASN A 36 -6.13 -8.00 17.23
C ASN A 36 -7.65 -8.10 17.49
N LEU A 37 -8.49 -8.24 16.46
CA LEU A 37 -9.90 -8.57 16.67
C LEU A 37 -10.03 -9.99 17.26
N LEU A 38 -11.08 -10.22 18.05
CA LEU A 38 -11.38 -11.42 18.86
C LEU A 38 -11.17 -12.80 18.18
N ARG A 39 -11.06 -12.85 16.85
CA ARG A 39 -10.88 -14.08 16.07
C ARG A 39 -9.45 -14.28 15.54
N GLY A 40 -8.59 -13.25 15.64
CA GLY A 40 -7.24 -13.25 15.10
C GLY A 40 -7.20 -13.27 13.58
N LEU A 41 -6.06 -12.88 13.00
CA LEU A 41 -5.75 -13.12 11.59
C LEU A 41 -4.80 -14.29 11.49
N PHE A 42 -5.21 -15.35 10.79
CA PHE A 42 -4.35 -16.49 10.54
C PHE A 42 -3.13 -16.07 9.69
N PRO A 43 -1.97 -16.72 9.86
CA PRO A 43 -0.76 -16.38 9.10
C PRO A 43 -0.98 -16.42 7.58
N GLU A 44 -1.81 -17.35 7.09
CA GLU A 44 -2.19 -17.44 5.67
C GLU A 44 -2.97 -16.20 5.21
N GLN A 45 -3.92 -15.72 6.01
CA GLN A 45 -4.70 -14.53 5.70
C GLN A 45 -3.84 -13.26 5.74
N LYS A 46 -2.84 -13.18 6.63
CA LYS A 46 -1.85 -12.09 6.64
C LYS A 46 -1.02 -12.08 5.36
N GLN A 47 -0.55 -13.24 4.92
CA GLN A 47 0.23 -13.35 3.69
C GLN A 47 -0.60 -12.98 2.46
N LEU A 48 -1.86 -13.39 2.43
CA LEU A 48 -2.79 -13.12 1.34
C LEU A 48 -3.11 -11.62 1.25
N LEU A 49 -3.40 -10.96 2.38
CA LEU A 49 -3.61 -9.50 2.45
C LEU A 49 -2.35 -8.72 2.06
N TYR A 50 -1.15 -9.16 2.48
CA TYR A 50 0.10 -8.53 2.08
C TYR A 50 0.30 -8.59 0.55
N ARG A 51 0.07 -9.76 -0.06
CA ARG A 51 0.14 -9.93 -1.53
C ARG A 51 -0.93 -9.14 -2.27
N LEU A 52 -2.16 -9.04 -1.76
CA LEU A 52 -3.23 -8.35 -2.47
C LEU A 52 -3.22 -6.84 -2.28
N CYS A 53 -2.70 -6.33 -1.16
CA CYS A 53 -2.81 -4.91 -0.83
C CYS A 53 -1.46 -4.19 -0.87
N VAL A 54 -0.38 -4.80 -0.39
CA VAL A 54 0.93 -4.13 -0.30
C VAL A 54 1.74 -4.31 -1.58
N VAL A 55 1.78 -5.54 -2.11
CA VAL A 55 2.54 -5.84 -3.33
C VAL A 55 2.07 -5.00 -4.51
N PRO A 56 0.78 -4.93 -4.91
CA PRO A 56 0.38 -4.10 -6.04
C PRO A 56 0.63 -2.60 -5.80
N ILE A 57 0.48 -2.11 -4.58
CA ILE A 57 0.77 -0.70 -4.23
C ILE A 57 2.26 -0.39 -4.45
N MET A 58 3.16 -1.28 -4.02
CA MET A 58 4.59 -1.13 -4.29
C MET A 58 4.92 -1.38 -5.76
N THR A 59 4.32 -2.38 -6.40
CA THR A 59 4.64 -2.75 -7.78
C THR A 59 4.23 -1.64 -8.74
N TYR A 60 3.00 -1.12 -8.62
CA TYR A 60 2.55 0.00 -9.46
C TYR A 60 3.14 1.34 -9.02
N GLY A 61 3.42 1.53 -7.72
CA GLY A 61 4.04 2.75 -7.22
C GLY A 61 5.52 2.91 -7.58
N PHE A 62 6.22 1.80 -7.88
CA PHE A 62 7.65 1.75 -8.20
C PHE A 62 7.94 1.61 -9.70
N HIS A 63 6.95 1.19 -10.51
CA HIS A 63 7.11 1.00 -11.95
C HIS A 63 6.91 2.28 -12.78
N LEU A 64 6.94 3.46 -12.14
CA LEU A 64 6.85 4.78 -12.75
C LEU A 64 8.22 5.47 -12.68
#